data_AF-A0A929BHZ0-F1
#
_entry.id   AF-A0A929BHZ0-F1
#
_cell.length_a   1.000
_cell.length_b   1.000
_cell.length_c   1.000
_cell.angle_alpha   90.00
_cell.angle_beta   90.00
_cell.angle_gamma   90.00
#
_symmetry.space_group_name_H-M   'P 1'
#
loop_
_entity.id
_entity.type
_entity.pdbx_description
1 polymer ?
#
loop_
_entity_poly.entity_id
_entity_poly.type
_entity_poly.pdbx_seq_one_letter_code
_entity_poly.pdbx_strand_id
1 'polypeptide(L)'
;MDKKNKRDDLIKRLTQQGIFGKEASKGSYEYDRIEGNSSEVFLKNINDFYSKEIHSIFRPYPIALIKIILSLFFKNNKEHTEIADYFTLIFQRDIDGFKNSCIKNKYLNSLEAGHAFKQSINSKNPLIIWELAKNSFLANNEFYNILIGVILINYRASIEKPYKLNTLTMKYGNKVNQLKELNPSDENYNLFFELMRPEIRNAIGHQTIWYNKETEIVTYLNDKTEKNETISIQDFILLNSKASYLAEAYLVAMSTIGIFISGSVQDKTRLPKKLFLYLMDIIPPK
;
A
#
# COMPACT_ATOMS: atom_id res chain seq x y z
N MET A 1 15.80 -25.56 -0.87
CA MET A 1 14.79 -24.74 -1.57
C MET A 1 14.08 -23.84 -0.57
N ASP A 2 14.39 -22.56 -0.62
CA ASP A 2 13.97 -21.57 0.35
C ASP A 2 12.43 -21.39 0.35
N LYS A 3 11.79 -21.28 1.52
CA LYS A 3 10.31 -21.16 1.62
C LYS A 3 9.75 -19.95 0.84
N LYS A 4 10.60 -18.94 0.61
CA LYS A 4 10.27 -17.67 -0.07
C LYS A 4 9.93 -17.87 -1.57
N ASN A 5 10.68 -18.73 -2.28
CA ASN A 5 10.41 -19.00 -3.71
C ASN A 5 9.13 -19.82 -3.91
N LYS A 6 8.80 -20.72 -2.98
CA LYS A 6 7.58 -21.56 -3.08
C LYS A 6 6.29 -20.75 -3.13
N ARG A 7 6.25 -19.58 -2.47
CA ARG A 7 5.04 -18.75 -2.42
C ARG A 7 4.86 -17.92 -3.69
N ASP A 8 5.93 -17.31 -4.20
CA ASP A 8 5.89 -16.58 -5.47
C ASP A 8 5.51 -17.53 -6.62
N ASP A 9 6.10 -18.73 -6.64
CA ASP A 9 5.76 -19.78 -7.62
C ASP A 9 4.31 -20.26 -7.49
N LEU A 10 3.77 -20.31 -6.26
CA LEU A 10 2.37 -20.64 -6.05
C LEU A 10 1.46 -19.54 -6.61
N ILE A 11 1.72 -18.27 -6.28
CA ILE A 11 0.91 -17.15 -6.77
C ILE A 11 0.96 -17.04 -8.29
N LYS A 12 2.15 -17.21 -8.89
CA LYS A 12 2.30 -17.26 -10.35
C LYS A 12 1.45 -18.36 -10.97
N ARG A 13 1.53 -19.59 -10.43
CA ARG A 13 0.71 -20.72 -10.91
C ARG A 13 -0.79 -20.46 -10.77
N LEU A 14 -1.23 -19.97 -9.61
CA LEU A 14 -2.65 -19.65 -9.37
C LEU A 14 -3.16 -18.54 -10.31
N THR A 15 -2.31 -17.55 -10.60
CA THR A 15 -2.61 -16.48 -11.56
C THR A 15 -2.77 -17.03 -12.97
N GLN A 16 -1.82 -17.85 -13.43
CA GLN A 16 -1.87 -18.48 -14.75
C GLN A 16 -3.10 -19.41 -14.89
N GLN A 17 -3.46 -20.12 -13.81
CA GLN A 17 -4.68 -20.94 -13.72
C GLN A 17 -5.99 -20.13 -13.71
N GLY A 18 -5.93 -18.80 -13.64
CA GLY A 18 -7.09 -17.93 -13.70
C GLY A 18 -7.86 -17.79 -12.37
N ILE A 19 -7.28 -18.22 -11.24
CA ILE A 19 -7.91 -18.09 -9.91
C ILE A 19 -8.22 -16.63 -9.59
N PHE A 20 -7.31 -15.72 -9.95
CA PHE A 20 -7.50 -14.28 -9.75
C PHE A 20 -8.30 -13.58 -10.87
N GLY A 21 -8.89 -14.37 -11.79
CA GLY A 21 -9.68 -13.89 -12.92
C GLY A 21 -8.93 -13.93 -14.26
N LYS A 22 -9.70 -13.89 -15.35
CA LYS A 22 -9.19 -13.98 -16.73
C LYS A 22 -8.23 -12.84 -17.08
N GLU A 23 -8.50 -11.63 -16.59
CA GLU A 23 -7.65 -10.47 -16.81
C GLU A 23 -6.28 -10.63 -16.16
N ALA A 24 -6.21 -11.16 -14.95
CA ALA A 24 -4.96 -11.42 -14.25
C ALA A 24 -4.13 -12.52 -14.95
N SER A 25 -4.78 -13.59 -15.44
CA SER A 25 -4.15 -14.63 -16.24
C SER A 25 -3.59 -14.06 -17.56
N LYS A 26 -4.39 -13.29 -18.30
CA LYS A 26 -3.96 -12.60 -19.53
C LYS A 26 -2.77 -11.67 -19.26
N GLY A 27 -2.86 -10.86 -18.21
CA GLY A 27 -1.78 -9.99 -17.76
C GLY A 27 -0.50 -10.78 -17.47
N SER A 28 -0.58 -11.89 -16.74
CA SER A 28 0.60 -12.74 -16.48
C SER A 28 1.29 -13.18 -17.76
N TYR A 29 0.53 -13.60 -18.79
CA TYR A 29 1.12 -13.98 -20.07
C TYR A 29 1.73 -12.80 -20.83
N GLU A 30 1.11 -11.62 -20.77
CA GLU A 30 1.66 -10.41 -21.38
C GLU A 30 2.98 -10.02 -20.72
N TYR A 31 3.05 -10.03 -19.37
CA TYR A 31 4.25 -9.72 -18.61
C TYR A 31 5.38 -10.74 -18.83
N ASP A 32 5.05 -12.03 -18.93
CA ASP A 32 6.01 -13.10 -19.24
C ASP A 32 6.61 -12.96 -20.66
N ARG A 33 5.96 -12.23 -21.57
CA ARG A 33 6.38 -12.01 -22.97
C ARG A 33 7.11 -10.69 -23.20
N ILE A 34 7.33 -9.89 -22.16
CA ILE A 34 8.10 -8.64 -22.30
C ILE A 34 9.57 -9.01 -22.47
N GLU A 35 10.01 -9.05 -23.73
CA GLU A 35 11.41 -9.17 -24.09
C GLU A 35 12.08 -7.79 -24.00
N GLY A 36 13.21 -7.67 -23.29
CA GLY A 36 13.96 -6.42 -23.19
C GLY A 36 14.51 -6.08 -21.80
N ASN A 37 14.90 -4.81 -21.64
CA ASN A 37 15.41 -4.20 -20.39
C ASN A 37 14.31 -4.15 -19.31
N SER A 38 14.68 -4.24 -18.03
CA SER A 38 13.80 -4.05 -16.86
C SER A 38 12.92 -2.79 -16.92
N SER A 39 13.34 -1.77 -17.66
CA SER A 39 12.57 -0.55 -17.91
C SER A 39 11.22 -0.79 -18.60
N GLU A 40 11.12 -1.76 -19.52
CA GLU A 40 9.83 -2.06 -20.19
C GLU A 40 8.79 -2.62 -19.22
N VAL A 41 9.22 -3.49 -18.31
CA VAL A 41 8.35 -4.06 -17.26
C VAL A 41 7.84 -2.96 -16.33
N PHE A 42 8.73 -2.03 -15.94
CA PHE A 42 8.35 -0.90 -15.10
C PHE A 42 7.39 0.07 -15.82
N LEU A 43 7.66 0.40 -17.08
CA LEU A 43 6.78 1.25 -17.87
C LEU A 43 5.41 0.62 -18.10
N LYS A 44 5.34 -0.69 -18.35
CA LYS A 44 4.06 -1.39 -18.47
C LYS A 44 3.30 -1.35 -17.15
N ASN A 45 3.93 -1.64 -16.02
CA ASN A 45 3.28 -1.57 -14.70
C ASN A 45 2.68 -0.17 -14.42
N ILE A 46 3.45 0.88 -14.71
CA ILE A 46 2.98 2.25 -14.54
C ILE A 46 1.81 2.56 -15.48
N ASN A 47 1.94 2.25 -16.77
CA ASN A 47 0.91 2.58 -17.76
C ASN A 47 -0.37 1.75 -17.58
N ASP A 48 -0.27 0.46 -17.23
CA ASP A 48 -1.41 -0.40 -16.89
C ASP A 48 -2.19 0.19 -15.71
N PHE A 49 -1.51 0.61 -14.63
CA PHE A 49 -2.18 1.24 -13.49
C PHE A 49 -2.87 2.56 -13.86
N TYR A 50 -2.21 3.41 -14.66
CA TYR A 50 -2.78 4.72 -15.01
C TYR A 50 -3.92 4.61 -16.03
N SER A 51 -3.93 3.59 -16.88
CA SER A 51 -5.01 3.32 -17.85
C SER A 51 -6.18 2.51 -17.28
N LYS A 52 -5.95 1.79 -16.17
CA LYS A 52 -6.98 1.00 -15.48
C LYS A 52 -8.20 1.84 -15.12
N GLU A 53 -9.39 1.32 -15.40
CA GLU A 53 -10.64 1.91 -14.92
C GLU A 53 -10.78 1.64 -13.42
N ILE A 54 -10.68 2.71 -12.63
CA ILE A 54 -10.87 2.68 -11.18
C ILE A 54 -11.95 3.70 -10.88
N HIS A 55 -12.97 3.28 -10.13
CA HIS A 55 -14.08 4.15 -9.74
C HIS A 55 -13.55 5.44 -9.11
N SER A 56 -14.17 6.57 -9.44
CA SER A 56 -13.69 7.92 -9.09
C SER A 56 -13.52 8.13 -7.58
N ILE A 57 -14.37 7.51 -6.76
CA ILE A 57 -14.27 7.55 -5.29
C ILE A 57 -13.00 6.85 -4.77
N PHE A 58 -12.49 5.82 -5.47
CA PHE A 58 -11.33 5.06 -5.03
C PHE A 58 -10.02 5.57 -5.60
N ARG A 59 -10.05 6.17 -6.80
CA ARG A 59 -8.84 6.63 -7.52
C ARG A 59 -7.93 7.57 -6.72
N PRO A 60 -8.42 8.50 -5.87
CA PRO A 60 -7.56 9.43 -5.14
C PRO A 60 -6.58 8.75 -4.17
N TYR A 61 -7.01 7.70 -3.48
CA TYR A 61 -6.23 7.03 -2.43
C TYR A 61 -4.90 6.43 -2.92
N PRO A 62 -4.86 5.57 -3.96
CA PRO A 62 -3.61 5.04 -4.47
C PRO A 62 -2.73 6.13 -5.12
N ILE A 63 -3.34 7.14 -5.76
CA ILE A 63 -2.58 8.28 -6.32
C ILE A 63 -1.90 9.08 -5.21
N ALA A 64 -2.59 9.32 -4.10
CA ALA A 64 -2.02 9.99 -2.93
C ALA A 64 -0.81 9.23 -2.38
N LEU A 65 -0.90 7.89 -2.27
CA LEU A 65 0.22 7.08 -1.83
C LEU A 65 1.43 7.16 -2.78
N ILE A 66 1.19 7.08 -4.10
CA ILE A 66 2.24 7.25 -5.11
C ILE A 66 2.93 8.60 -4.93
N LYS A 67 2.15 9.68 -4.81
CA LYS A 67 2.70 11.03 -4.63
C LYS A 67 3.52 11.19 -3.37
N ILE A 68 3.02 10.71 -2.23
CA ILE A 68 3.74 10.73 -0.94
C ILE A 68 5.10 10.04 -1.07
N ILE A 69 5.13 8.82 -1.61
CA ILE A 69 6.36 8.05 -1.76
C ILE A 69 7.35 8.78 -2.68
N LEU A 70 6.89 9.23 -3.85
CA LEU A 70 7.76 9.88 -4.83
C LEU A 70 8.32 11.21 -4.31
N SER A 71 7.48 12.04 -3.67
CA SER A 71 7.93 13.30 -3.05
C SER A 71 9.02 13.05 -2.02
N LEU A 72 8.79 12.12 -1.10
CA LEU A 72 9.74 11.80 -0.06
C LEU A 72 11.03 11.21 -0.62
N PHE A 73 10.91 10.29 -1.57
CA PHE A 73 12.05 9.68 -2.23
C PHE A 73 12.92 10.76 -2.88
N PHE A 74 12.38 11.56 -3.80
CA PHE A 74 13.17 12.54 -4.55
C PHE A 74 13.71 13.68 -3.68
N LYS A 75 12.97 14.09 -2.65
CA LYS A 75 13.43 15.09 -1.70
C LYS A 75 14.64 14.60 -0.90
N ASN A 76 14.62 13.35 -0.44
CA ASN A 76 15.71 12.78 0.36
C ASN A 76 16.85 12.20 -0.49
N ASN A 77 16.62 11.81 -1.75
CA ASN A 77 17.60 11.07 -2.54
C ASN A 77 18.91 11.83 -2.78
N LYS A 78 18.91 13.17 -2.68
CA LYS A 78 20.12 13.99 -2.85
C LYS A 78 21.02 14.03 -1.61
N GLU A 79 20.42 14.15 -0.42
CA GLU A 79 21.14 14.43 0.84
C GLU A 79 21.14 13.22 1.80
N HIS A 80 20.18 12.32 1.61
CA HIS A 80 19.88 11.18 2.47
C HIS A 80 19.52 9.93 1.65
N THR A 81 20.38 9.56 0.70
CA THR A 81 20.14 8.45 -0.25
C THR A 81 19.78 7.14 0.45
N GLU A 82 20.50 6.76 1.52
CA GLU A 82 20.20 5.53 2.27
C GLU A 82 18.78 5.51 2.86
N ILE A 83 18.26 6.68 3.28
CA ILE A 83 16.91 6.81 3.82
C ILE A 83 15.87 6.67 2.70
N ALA A 84 16.12 7.32 1.56
CA ALA A 84 15.25 7.23 0.39
C ALA A 84 15.15 5.79 -0.11
N ASP A 85 16.27 5.06 -0.11
CA ASP A 85 16.36 3.66 -0.53
C ASP A 85 15.55 2.72 0.36
N TYR A 86 15.18 3.10 1.60
CA TYR A 86 14.30 2.27 2.41
C TYR A 86 12.97 1.96 1.74
N PHE A 87 12.45 2.83 0.86
CA PHE A 87 11.25 2.50 0.11
C PHE A 87 11.41 1.26 -0.76
N THR A 88 12.58 1.04 -1.37
CA THR A 88 12.86 -0.11 -2.23
C THR A 88 13.36 -1.31 -1.42
N LEU A 89 14.22 -1.06 -0.42
CA LEU A 89 14.88 -2.09 0.39
C LEU A 89 13.88 -2.95 1.17
N ILE A 90 12.83 -2.35 1.75
CA ILE A 90 11.82 -3.10 2.53
C ILE A 90 11.09 -4.16 1.70
N PHE A 91 11.06 -4.04 0.37
CA PHE A 91 10.46 -5.06 -0.48
C PHE A 91 11.37 -6.28 -0.67
N GLN A 92 12.68 -6.08 -0.57
CA GLN A 92 13.67 -7.11 -0.86
C GLN A 92 14.03 -7.90 0.41
N ARG A 93 14.30 -7.18 1.49
CA ARG A 93 14.86 -7.73 2.75
C ARG A 93 14.42 -6.93 3.97
N ASP A 94 14.72 -7.48 5.14
CA ASP A 94 14.67 -6.71 6.38
C ASP A 94 15.78 -5.63 6.35
N ILE A 95 15.50 -4.46 6.91
CA ILE A 95 16.50 -3.43 7.21
C ILE A 95 17.38 -3.95 8.36
N ASP A 96 18.69 -3.72 8.23
CA ASP A 96 19.68 -4.20 9.19
C ASP A 96 19.35 -3.77 10.62
N GLY A 97 19.31 -4.73 11.54
CA GLY A 97 18.92 -4.52 12.94
C GLY A 97 17.41 -4.53 13.22
N PHE A 98 16.55 -4.59 12.20
CA PHE A 98 15.08 -4.52 12.36
C PHE A 98 14.36 -5.69 11.66
N LYS A 99 14.26 -6.82 12.39
CA LYS A 99 13.53 -8.02 11.92
C LYS A 99 12.08 -7.71 11.58
N ASN A 100 11.53 -8.42 10.59
CA ASN A 100 10.15 -8.28 10.11
C ASN A 100 9.83 -6.92 9.46
N SER A 101 10.83 -6.11 9.12
CA SER A 101 10.67 -4.87 8.35
C SER A 101 10.48 -5.11 6.85
N CYS A 102 10.69 -6.35 6.37
CA CYS A 102 10.37 -6.74 5.01
C CYS A 102 8.85 -6.72 4.79
N ILE A 103 8.40 -6.00 3.76
CA ILE A 103 6.99 -5.81 3.45
C ILE A 103 6.45 -6.88 2.49
N LYS A 104 7.30 -7.61 1.76
CA LYS A 104 6.89 -8.54 0.67
C LYS A 104 5.81 -9.52 1.08
N ASN A 105 5.96 -10.24 2.19
CA ASN A 105 4.95 -11.19 2.64
C ASN A 105 3.64 -10.52 3.05
N LYS A 106 3.70 -9.31 3.62
CA LYS A 106 2.53 -8.53 4.04
C LYS A 106 1.79 -7.99 2.80
N TYR A 107 2.54 -7.58 1.79
CA TYR A 107 2.03 -7.24 0.46
C TYR A 107 1.26 -8.42 -0.16
N LEU A 108 1.85 -9.62 -0.22
CA LEU A 108 1.18 -10.80 -0.77
C LEU A 108 -0.07 -11.19 0.02
N ASN A 109 0.00 -11.14 1.36
CA ASN A 109 -1.17 -11.37 2.22
C ASN A 109 -2.31 -10.36 1.96
N SER A 110 -1.98 -9.09 1.73
CA SER A 110 -2.96 -8.04 1.41
C SER A 110 -3.67 -8.33 0.08
N LEU A 111 -2.93 -8.77 -0.95
CA LEU A 111 -3.54 -9.16 -2.24
C LEU A 111 -4.47 -10.38 -2.10
N GLU A 112 -4.02 -11.42 -1.40
CA GLU A 112 -4.82 -12.64 -1.18
C GLU A 112 -6.09 -12.35 -0.38
N ALA A 113 -5.97 -11.58 0.71
CA ALA A 113 -7.11 -11.21 1.54
C ALA A 113 -8.09 -10.28 0.81
N GLY A 114 -7.59 -9.32 0.02
CA GLY A 114 -8.41 -8.47 -0.83
C GLY A 114 -9.16 -9.26 -1.91
N HIS A 115 -8.52 -10.27 -2.51
CA HIS A 115 -9.19 -11.17 -3.45
C HIS A 115 -10.29 -12.00 -2.77
N ALA A 116 -10.00 -12.61 -1.62
CA ALA A 116 -10.99 -13.37 -0.85
C ALA A 116 -12.20 -12.51 -0.47
N PHE A 117 -11.96 -11.28 -0.03
CA PHE A 117 -13.02 -10.30 0.23
C PHE A 117 -13.83 -9.97 -1.03
N LYS A 118 -13.18 -9.72 -2.19
CA LYS A 118 -13.91 -9.49 -3.44
C LYS A 118 -14.83 -10.67 -3.80
N GLN A 119 -14.38 -11.91 -3.61
CA GLN A 119 -15.21 -13.10 -3.86
C GLN A 119 -16.36 -13.22 -2.85
N SER A 120 -16.17 -12.78 -1.61
CA SER A 120 -17.19 -12.88 -0.56
C SER A 120 -18.45 -12.09 -0.88
N ILE A 121 -18.32 -10.97 -1.61
CA ILE A 121 -19.44 -10.11 -2.00
C ILE A 121 -20.49 -10.91 -2.77
N ASN A 122 -20.06 -11.86 -3.60
CA ASN A 122 -20.96 -12.71 -4.39
C ASN A 122 -21.75 -13.72 -3.54
N SER A 123 -21.29 -14.02 -2.32
CA SER A 123 -21.98 -14.97 -1.43
C SER A 123 -23.30 -14.43 -0.87
N LYS A 124 -23.49 -13.10 -0.87
CA LYS A 124 -24.61 -12.40 -0.25
C LYS A 124 -24.85 -12.76 1.24
N ASN A 125 -23.89 -13.41 1.90
CA ASN A 125 -23.98 -13.75 3.32
C ASN A 125 -23.29 -12.67 4.15
N PRO A 126 -24.02 -11.88 4.96
CA PRO A 126 -23.44 -10.75 5.69
C PRO A 126 -22.35 -11.14 6.68
N LEU A 127 -22.42 -12.33 7.29
CA LEU A 127 -21.39 -12.82 8.22
C LEU A 127 -20.09 -13.16 7.46
N ILE A 128 -20.20 -13.79 6.29
CA ILE A 128 -19.04 -14.11 5.45
C ILE A 128 -18.41 -12.83 4.90
N ILE A 129 -19.23 -11.88 4.45
CA ILE A 129 -18.76 -10.57 3.98
C ILE A 129 -18.03 -9.84 5.10
N TRP A 130 -18.61 -9.78 6.30
CA TRP A 130 -17.99 -9.18 7.48
C TRP A 130 -16.64 -9.82 7.81
N GLU A 131 -16.58 -11.13 7.97
CA GLU A 131 -15.33 -11.83 8.34
C GLU A 131 -14.23 -11.62 7.31
N LEU A 132 -14.55 -11.67 6.02
CA LEU A 132 -13.56 -11.47 4.97
C LEU A 132 -13.18 -10.00 4.78
N ALA A 133 -14.10 -9.05 5.00
CA ALA A 133 -13.77 -7.63 5.03
C ALA A 133 -12.84 -7.29 6.20
N LYS A 134 -13.12 -7.84 7.39
CA LYS A 134 -12.29 -7.71 8.60
C LYS A 134 -10.86 -8.25 8.37
N ASN A 135 -10.75 -9.43 7.76
CA ASN A 135 -9.46 -10.04 7.43
C ASN A 135 -8.67 -9.24 6.38
N SER A 136 -9.36 -8.75 5.33
CA SER A 136 -8.77 -7.84 4.34
C SER A 136 -8.26 -6.55 5.00
N PHE A 137 -9.05 -5.95 5.87
CA PHE A 137 -8.67 -4.72 6.57
C PHE A 137 -7.43 -4.94 7.43
N LEU A 138 -7.35 -6.04 8.18
CA LEU A 138 -6.19 -6.39 8.98
C LEU A 138 -4.93 -6.62 8.12
N ALA A 139 -5.05 -7.36 7.02
CA ALA A 139 -3.93 -7.63 6.12
C ALA A 139 -3.38 -6.34 5.47
N ASN A 140 -4.28 -5.45 5.05
CA ASN A 140 -3.93 -4.12 4.54
C ASN A 140 -3.19 -3.29 5.60
N ASN A 141 -3.65 -3.31 6.85
CA ASN A 141 -3.00 -2.60 7.93
C ASN A 141 -1.60 -3.14 8.28
N GLU A 142 -1.37 -4.45 8.19
CA GLU A 142 -0.03 -5.01 8.36
C GLU A 142 0.93 -4.54 7.26
N PHE A 143 0.45 -4.46 6.02
CA PHE A 143 1.20 -3.84 4.93
C PHE A 143 1.50 -2.35 5.25
N TYR A 144 0.50 -1.57 5.66
CA TYR A 144 0.69 -0.16 6.02
C TYR A 144 1.63 0.04 7.21
N ASN A 145 1.63 -0.87 8.18
CA ASN A 145 2.42 -0.72 9.40
C ASN A 145 3.93 -0.61 9.12
N ILE A 146 4.41 -1.31 8.08
CA ILE A 146 5.80 -1.18 7.63
C ILE A 146 5.96 0.09 6.79
N LEU A 147 5.07 0.31 5.83
CA LEU A 147 5.15 1.44 4.90
C LEU A 147 5.11 2.80 5.61
N ILE A 148 4.24 2.96 6.61
CA ILE A 148 4.15 4.17 7.44
C ILE A 148 5.43 4.38 8.23
N GLY A 149 6.09 3.32 8.69
CA GLY A 149 7.38 3.43 9.35
C GLY A 149 8.42 4.07 8.44
N VAL A 150 8.49 3.62 7.18
CA VAL A 150 9.40 4.20 6.17
C VAL A 150 8.99 5.61 5.77
N ILE A 151 7.69 5.88 5.60
CA ILE A 151 7.16 7.23 5.32
C ILE A 151 7.52 8.18 6.47
N LEU A 152 7.36 7.77 7.72
CA LEU A 152 7.66 8.59 8.90
C LEU A 152 9.15 8.90 9.01
N ILE A 153 10.02 7.91 8.79
CA ILE A 153 11.47 8.09 8.76
C ILE A 153 11.87 9.08 7.65
N ASN A 154 11.38 8.85 6.42
CA ASN A 154 11.66 9.72 5.28
C ASN A 154 11.09 11.12 5.46
N TYR A 155 9.87 11.25 5.99
CA TYR A 155 9.26 12.56 6.20
C TYR A 155 10.06 13.38 7.21
N ARG A 156 10.46 12.78 8.35
CA ARG A 156 11.32 13.42 9.35
C ARG A 156 12.65 13.90 8.75
N ALA A 157 13.32 13.03 7.99
CA ALA A 157 14.55 13.39 7.29
C ALA A 157 14.34 14.58 6.35
N SER A 158 13.24 14.59 5.60
CA SER A 158 12.93 15.64 4.63
C SER A 158 12.66 17.02 5.25
N ILE A 159 12.41 17.08 6.56
CA ILE A 159 12.19 18.33 7.30
C ILE A 159 13.26 18.53 8.37
N GLU A 160 14.42 17.87 8.22
CA GLU A 160 15.59 17.97 9.10
C GLU A 160 15.28 17.66 10.57
N LYS A 161 14.24 16.86 10.84
CA LYS A 161 13.91 16.40 12.19
C LYS A 161 14.63 15.07 12.48
N PRO A 162 15.05 14.84 13.74
CA PRO A 162 15.61 13.56 14.14
C PRO A 162 14.65 12.41 13.86
N TYR A 163 15.19 11.33 13.30
CA TYR A 163 14.49 10.06 13.07
C TYR A 163 15.25 8.91 13.75
N LYS A 164 14.56 7.80 14.00
CA LYS A 164 15.15 6.59 14.56
C LYS A 164 14.64 5.39 13.79
N LEU A 165 15.52 4.45 13.44
CA LEU A 165 15.10 3.25 12.71
C LEU A 165 14.23 2.32 13.57
N ASN A 166 14.30 2.41 14.90
CA ASN A 166 13.37 1.70 15.80
C ASN A 166 11.90 2.11 15.59
N THR A 167 11.63 3.18 14.86
CA THR A 167 10.29 3.49 14.37
C THR A 167 9.68 2.32 13.59
N LEU A 168 10.47 1.49 12.88
CA LEU A 168 9.96 0.34 12.13
C LEU A 168 9.31 -0.73 13.01
N THR A 169 9.77 -0.89 14.26
CA THR A 169 9.26 -1.89 15.22
C THR A 169 8.22 -1.33 16.19
N MET A 170 7.92 -0.03 16.12
CA MET A 170 6.88 0.59 16.93
C MET A 170 5.48 0.04 16.62
N LYS A 171 4.59 0.12 17.63
CA LYS A 171 3.15 -0.15 17.47
C LYS A 171 2.57 0.72 16.35
N TYR A 172 1.60 0.18 15.62
CA TYR A 172 0.97 0.83 14.47
C TYR A 172 0.40 2.22 14.79
N GLY A 173 -0.48 2.33 15.80
CA GLY A 173 -1.02 3.61 16.27
C GLY A 173 0.06 4.62 16.67
N ASN A 174 1.15 4.12 17.27
CA ASN A 174 2.46 4.77 17.46
C ASN A 174 2.89 5.64 16.29
N LYS A 175 3.13 4.96 15.18
CA LYS A 175 3.65 5.53 13.94
C LYS A 175 2.65 6.50 13.31
N VAL A 176 1.38 6.13 13.32
CA VAL A 176 0.29 6.93 12.75
C VAL A 176 0.15 8.27 13.47
N ASN A 177 0.09 8.25 14.81
CA ASN A 177 -0.03 9.47 15.60
C ASN A 177 1.20 10.36 15.42
N GLN A 178 2.41 9.79 15.46
CA GLN A 178 3.62 10.58 15.22
C GLN A 178 3.66 11.21 13.84
N LEU A 179 3.19 10.52 12.79
CA LEU A 179 3.12 11.11 11.45
C LEU A 179 2.07 12.22 11.37
N LYS A 180 0.92 12.07 12.04
CA LYS A 180 -0.11 13.12 12.14
C LYS A 180 0.38 14.35 12.90
N GLU A 181 1.08 14.15 14.01
CA GLU A 181 1.66 15.22 14.85
C GLU A 181 2.71 16.05 14.11
N LEU A 182 3.38 15.48 13.11
CA LEU A 182 4.30 16.21 12.24
C LEU A 182 3.59 17.14 11.24
N ASN A 183 2.25 17.08 11.16
CA ASN A 183 1.37 17.91 10.36
C ASN A 183 1.87 18.15 8.93
N PRO A 184 1.93 17.10 8.09
CA PRO A 184 2.37 17.24 6.71
C PRO A 184 1.47 18.19 5.91
N SER A 185 2.09 19.12 5.19
CA SER A 185 1.40 20.16 4.43
C SER A 185 0.72 19.65 3.14
N ASP A 186 1.13 18.47 2.66
CA ASP A 186 0.56 17.86 1.46
C ASP A 186 -0.80 17.19 1.78
N GLU A 187 -1.87 17.65 1.12
CA GLU A 187 -3.24 17.15 1.27
C GLU A 187 -3.37 15.65 0.96
N ASN A 188 -2.44 15.06 0.20
CA ASN A 188 -2.40 13.61 -0.05
C ASN A 188 -2.34 12.80 1.27
N TYR A 189 -1.74 13.37 2.33
CA TYR A 189 -1.70 12.72 3.63
C TYR A 189 -3.08 12.58 4.28
N ASN A 190 -4.03 13.47 3.99
CA ASN A 190 -5.40 13.39 4.54
C ASN A 190 -6.10 12.10 4.09
N LEU A 191 -6.00 11.80 2.79
CA LEU A 191 -6.52 10.55 2.21
C LEU A 191 -5.83 9.33 2.81
N PHE A 192 -4.52 9.41 3.03
CA PHE A 192 -3.77 8.29 3.62
C PHE A 192 -4.14 8.08 5.10
N PHE A 193 -4.34 9.14 5.87
CA PHE A 193 -4.75 9.08 7.28
C PHE A 193 -6.17 8.56 7.49
N GLU A 194 -7.07 8.80 6.54
CA GLU A 194 -8.43 8.24 6.56
C GLU A 194 -8.41 6.71 6.59
N LEU A 195 -7.48 6.08 5.87
CA LEU A 195 -7.40 4.62 5.72
C LEU A 195 -6.81 3.90 6.93
N MET A 196 -6.01 4.59 7.74
CA MET A 196 -5.20 3.93 8.77
C MET A 196 -6.03 3.40 9.94
N ARG A 197 -7.06 4.14 10.38
CA ARG A 197 -7.95 3.82 11.53
C ARG A 197 -7.34 2.85 12.57
N PRO A 198 -6.26 3.24 13.30
CA PRO A 198 -5.58 2.36 14.25
C PRO A 198 -6.48 1.77 15.32
N GLU A 199 -7.51 2.51 15.74
CA GLU A 199 -8.52 2.09 16.70
C GLU A 199 -9.31 0.87 16.21
N ILE A 200 -9.72 0.86 14.94
CA ILE A 200 -10.41 -0.29 14.33
C ILE A 200 -9.45 -1.48 14.22
N ARG A 201 -8.22 -1.24 13.76
CA ARG A 201 -7.19 -2.29 13.65
C ARG A 201 -6.90 -2.94 15.00
N ASN A 202 -6.76 -2.14 16.05
CA ASN A 202 -6.49 -2.63 17.39
C ASN A 202 -7.68 -3.42 17.95
N ALA A 203 -8.91 -2.95 17.72
CA ALA A 203 -10.09 -3.70 18.13
C ALA A 203 -10.20 -5.07 17.45
N ILE A 204 -9.85 -5.16 16.15
CA ILE A 204 -9.72 -6.46 15.45
C ILE A 204 -8.64 -7.32 16.09
N GLY A 205 -7.45 -6.77 16.33
CA GLY A 205 -6.31 -7.48 16.91
C GLY A 205 -6.56 -8.01 18.32
N HIS A 206 -7.40 -7.33 19.11
CA HIS A 206 -7.76 -7.72 20.48
C HIS A 206 -9.13 -8.42 20.57
N GLN A 207 -9.79 -8.69 19.45
CA GLN A 207 -11.11 -9.32 19.39
C GLN A 207 -12.20 -8.54 20.15
N THR A 208 -12.09 -7.21 20.19
CA THR A 208 -13.06 -6.29 20.82
C THR A 208 -13.93 -5.58 19.78
N ILE A 209 -14.23 -6.27 18.69
CA ILE A 209 -15.06 -5.79 17.57
C ILE A 209 -16.06 -6.88 17.17
N TRP A 210 -17.32 -6.51 16.96
CA TRP A 210 -18.38 -7.43 16.58
C TRP A 210 -19.37 -6.79 15.63
N TYR A 211 -20.02 -7.62 14.83
CA TYR A 211 -21.01 -7.23 13.84
C TYR A 211 -22.40 -7.73 14.27
N ASN A 212 -23.36 -6.81 14.30
CA ASN A 212 -24.77 -7.13 14.51
C ASN A 212 -25.47 -7.26 13.15
N LYS A 213 -25.95 -8.47 12.84
CA LYS A 213 -26.63 -8.80 11.58
C LYS A 213 -27.99 -8.12 11.44
N GLU A 214 -28.70 -7.88 12.54
CA GLU A 214 -30.05 -7.31 12.51
C GLU A 214 -30.02 -5.81 12.23
N THR A 215 -29.04 -5.10 12.80
CA THR A 215 -28.90 -3.65 12.62
C THR A 215 -27.88 -3.27 11.55
N GLU A 216 -27.14 -4.23 11.02
CA GLU A 216 -26.02 -4.02 10.09
C GLU A 216 -24.91 -3.09 10.62
N ILE A 217 -24.76 -3.02 11.95
CA ILE A 217 -23.78 -2.18 12.64
C ILE A 217 -22.59 -3.01 13.11
N VAL A 218 -21.40 -2.45 12.91
CA VAL A 218 -20.17 -2.93 13.52
C VAL A 218 -19.86 -2.07 14.74
N THR A 219 -19.70 -2.71 15.89
CA THR A 219 -19.32 -2.04 17.15
C THR A 219 -17.91 -2.45 17.52
N TYR A 220 -17.09 -1.49 17.96
CA TYR A 220 -15.74 -1.74 18.43
C TYR A 220 -15.40 -0.92 19.68
N LEU A 221 -14.61 -1.50 20.58
CA LEU A 221 -14.05 -0.79 21.73
C LEU A 221 -12.85 0.04 21.26
N ASN A 222 -12.94 1.38 21.36
CA ASN A 222 -11.83 2.28 21.10
C ASN A 222 -10.89 2.29 22.32
N ASP A 223 -9.63 1.90 22.11
CA ASP A 223 -8.61 1.78 23.15
C ASP A 223 -8.16 3.14 23.73
N LYS A 224 -8.35 4.24 23.01
CA LYS A 224 -8.01 5.59 23.48
C LYS A 224 -9.10 6.21 24.33
N THR A 225 -10.37 5.98 23.98
CA THR A 225 -11.52 6.61 24.64
C THR A 225 -12.21 5.68 25.64
N GLU A 226 -11.88 4.39 25.61
CA GLU A 226 -12.52 3.31 26.38
C GLU A 226 -14.03 3.20 26.16
N LYS A 227 -14.51 3.70 25.02
CA LYS A 227 -15.93 3.70 24.64
C LYS A 227 -16.18 2.80 23.45
N ASN A 228 -17.38 2.23 23.41
CA ASN A 228 -17.89 1.56 22.23
C ASN A 228 -18.24 2.60 21.16
N GLU A 229 -17.61 2.47 20.01
CA GLU A 229 -17.91 3.24 18.80
C GLU A 229 -18.57 2.34 17.76
N THR A 230 -19.28 2.95 16.82
CA THR A 230 -20.04 2.23 15.80
C THR A 230 -19.71 2.73 14.39
N ILE A 231 -19.78 1.83 13.43
CA ILE A 231 -19.70 2.11 12.00
C ILE A 231 -20.66 1.18 11.27
N SER A 232 -21.35 1.67 10.23
CA SER A 232 -22.19 0.79 9.42
C SER A 232 -21.32 -0.24 8.69
N ILE A 233 -21.86 -1.42 8.39
CA ILE A 233 -21.13 -2.42 7.59
C ILE A 233 -20.77 -1.86 6.20
N GLN A 234 -21.63 -1.02 5.63
CA GLN A 234 -21.42 -0.38 4.34
C GLN A 234 -20.23 0.58 4.38
N ASP A 235 -20.12 1.41 5.42
CA ASP A 235 -19.00 2.33 5.61
C ASP A 235 -17.69 1.57 5.89
N PHE A 236 -17.76 0.47 6.66
CA PHE A 236 -16.59 -0.39 6.88
C PHE A 236 -16.11 -1.03 5.58
N ILE A 237 -17.04 -1.57 4.77
CA ILE A 237 -16.76 -2.12 3.45
C ILE A 237 -16.17 -1.05 2.54
N LEU A 238 -16.73 0.16 2.54
CA LEU A 238 -16.24 1.28 1.74
C LEU A 238 -14.82 1.68 2.16
N LEU A 239 -14.56 1.81 3.46
CA LEU A 239 -13.24 2.07 4.03
C LEU A 239 -12.22 1.02 3.58
N ASN A 240 -12.53 -0.27 3.75
CA ASN A 240 -11.65 -1.35 3.30
C ASN A 240 -11.46 -1.33 1.76
N SER A 241 -12.50 -0.98 1.00
CA SER A 241 -12.46 -0.94 -0.46
C SER A 241 -11.60 0.20 -1.01
N LYS A 242 -11.56 1.35 -0.33
CA LYS A 242 -10.65 2.48 -0.66
C LYS A 242 -9.17 2.08 -0.60
N ALA A 243 -8.84 1.08 0.22
CA ALA A 243 -7.50 0.53 0.39
C ALA A 243 -7.06 -0.48 -0.69
N SER A 244 -7.99 -0.97 -1.53
CA SER A 244 -7.79 -2.12 -2.43
C SER A 244 -6.64 -1.99 -3.44
N TYR A 245 -6.28 -0.75 -3.81
CA TYR A 245 -5.26 -0.47 -4.81
C TYR A 245 -3.93 0.00 -4.21
N LEU A 246 -3.80 0.08 -2.89
CA LEU A 246 -2.58 0.64 -2.26
C LEU A 246 -1.35 -0.24 -2.45
N ALA A 247 -1.52 -1.57 -2.48
CA ALA A 247 -0.44 -2.50 -2.78
C ALA A 247 0.10 -2.27 -4.21
N GLU A 248 -0.79 -2.23 -5.20
CA GLU A 248 -0.45 -1.92 -6.60
C GLU A 248 0.20 -0.54 -6.74
N ALA A 249 -0.34 0.48 -6.04
CA ALA A 249 0.19 1.83 -6.02
C ALA A 249 1.63 1.92 -5.48
N TYR A 250 1.95 1.13 -4.45
CA TYR A 250 3.32 1.04 -3.94
C TYR A 250 4.28 0.50 -5.01
N LEU A 251 3.91 -0.57 -5.75
CA LEU A 251 4.73 -1.06 -6.86
C LEU A 251 4.88 -0.03 -7.98
N VAL A 252 3.82 0.70 -8.31
CA VAL A 252 3.87 1.78 -9.31
C VAL A 252 4.85 2.87 -8.89
N ALA A 253 4.87 3.25 -7.60
CA ALA A 253 5.85 4.19 -7.08
C ALA A 253 7.28 3.64 -7.22
N MET A 254 7.50 2.35 -6.90
CA MET A 254 8.82 1.72 -7.02
C MET A 254 9.29 1.63 -8.49
N SER A 255 8.40 1.25 -9.40
CA SER A 255 8.66 1.25 -10.84
C SER A 255 8.98 2.66 -11.35
N THR A 256 8.27 3.67 -10.86
CA THR A 256 8.52 5.07 -11.25
C THR A 256 9.89 5.53 -10.79
N ILE A 257 10.29 5.20 -9.54
CA ILE A 257 11.64 5.45 -9.03
C ILE A 257 12.68 4.77 -9.93
N GLY A 258 12.47 3.50 -10.29
CA GLY A 258 13.36 2.74 -11.18
C GLY A 258 13.55 3.41 -12.55
N ILE A 259 12.47 3.86 -13.19
CA ILE A 259 12.54 4.59 -14.46
C ILE A 259 13.26 5.93 -14.32
N PHE A 260 13.05 6.64 -13.21
CA PHE A 260 13.68 7.95 -13.03
C PHE A 260 15.18 7.88 -12.75
N ILE A 261 15.62 6.88 -11.97
CA ILE A 261 17.03 6.67 -11.63
C ILE A 261 17.80 6.05 -12.79
N SER A 262 17.26 4.99 -13.39
CA SER A 262 18.01 4.12 -14.31
C SER A 262 17.50 4.14 -15.75
N GLY A 263 16.30 4.68 -15.98
CA GLY A 263 15.72 4.79 -17.32
C GLY A 263 16.38 5.88 -18.15
N SER A 264 16.37 5.67 -19.47
CA SER A 264 16.80 6.68 -20.44
C SER A 264 15.87 7.89 -20.47
N VAL A 265 16.28 8.97 -21.15
CA VAL A 265 15.39 10.11 -21.40
C VAL A 265 14.13 9.66 -22.14
N GLN A 266 14.28 8.73 -23.10
CA GLN A 266 13.15 8.18 -23.86
C GLN A 266 12.17 7.44 -22.94
N ASP A 267 12.65 6.66 -21.98
CA ASP A 267 11.79 5.96 -21.01
C ASP A 267 10.98 6.93 -20.16
N LYS A 268 11.60 8.03 -19.70
CA LYS A 268 10.93 9.06 -18.89
C LYS A 268 9.80 9.74 -19.67
N THR A 269 9.97 9.95 -20.98
CA THR A 269 8.91 10.54 -21.83
C THR A 269 7.71 9.63 -22.06
N ARG A 270 7.85 8.32 -21.80
CA ARG A 270 6.78 7.32 -21.94
C ARG A 270 5.92 7.17 -20.67
N LEU A 271 6.20 7.97 -19.64
CA LEU A 271 5.39 7.99 -18.43
C LEU A 271 4.04 8.68 -18.66
N PRO A 272 2.99 8.28 -17.93
CA PRO A 272 1.69 8.95 -17.99
C PRO A 272 1.83 10.46 -17.75
N LYS A 273 1.21 11.28 -18.61
CA LYS A 273 1.35 12.75 -18.58
C LYS A 273 1.20 13.36 -17.19
N LYS A 274 0.17 12.95 -16.44
CA LYS A 274 -0.08 13.46 -15.08
C LYS A 274 1.05 13.13 -14.10
N LEU A 275 1.63 11.94 -14.21
CA LEU A 275 2.76 11.51 -13.38
C LEU A 275 4.04 12.22 -13.79
N PHE A 276 4.30 12.35 -15.09
CA PHE A 276 5.46 13.05 -15.62
C PHE A 276 5.47 14.52 -15.17
N LEU A 277 4.37 15.24 -15.33
CA LEU A 277 4.25 16.64 -14.89
C LEU A 277 4.52 16.78 -13.39
N TYR A 278 3.89 15.93 -12.58
CA TYR A 278 4.12 15.92 -11.14
C TYR A 278 5.61 15.72 -10.79
N LEU A 279 6.30 14.83 -11.49
CA LEU A 279 7.71 14.56 -11.26
C LEU A 279 8.60 15.75 -11.65
N MET A 280 8.24 16.51 -12.69
CA MET A 280 8.94 17.75 -13.03
C MET A 280 8.74 18.84 -11.97
N ASP A 281 7.62 18.83 -11.24
CA ASP A 281 7.38 19.79 -10.16
C ASP A 281 8.18 19.48 -8.90
N ILE A 282 8.42 18.19 -8.60
CA ILE A 282 9.09 17.77 -7.34
C ILE A 282 10.57 17.44 -7.50
N ILE A 283 11.06 17.24 -8.73
CA ILE A 283 12.47 16.99 -9.01
C ILE A 283 13.11 18.29 -9.48
N PRO A 284 14.08 18.86 -8.73
CA PRO A 284 14.76 20.08 -9.17
C PRO A 284 15.48 19.82 -10.50
N PRO A 285 15.46 20.78 -11.44
CA PRO A 285 16.29 20.68 -12.65
C PRO A 285 17.76 20.49 -12.23
N LYS A 286 18.42 19.54 -12.89
CA LYS A 286 19.87 19.33 -12.76
C LYS A 286 20.61 20.28 -13.67
#